data_AF-A0A8T3TBV0-F1
#
_entry.id   AF-A0A8T3TBV0-F1
#
_cell.length_a   1.000
_cell.length_b   1.000
_cell.length_c   1.000
_cell.angle_alpha   90.00
_cell.angle_beta   90.00
_cell.angle_gamma   90.00
#
_symmetry.space_group_name_H-M   'P 1'
#
loop_
_entity.id
_entity.type
_entity.pdbx_description
1 polymer ?
#
loop_
_entity_poly.entity_id
_entity_poly.type
_entity_poly.pdbx_seq_one_letter_code
_entity_poly.pdbx_strand_id
1 'polypeptide(L)'
;MTSSRAARRHSLGPHAGVLVAMGLGAGAIVVAMVAGRSDLLDVLLQPPAPMGWLLGTAAALVGIVLLLRSADQVGTAAEPAELIRAIRIVFLSVAAFGVAAGWFIGSPVPIVAGLVIAGVDVLETTFLLIVTRSGVQP
;
A
#
# COMPACT_ATOMS: atom_id res chain seq x y z
N MET A 1 2.69 -27.05 39.62
CA MET A 1 3.99 -26.42 39.35
C MET A 1 4.15 -26.28 37.83
N THR A 2 4.50 -25.07 37.37
CA THR A 2 5.18 -24.71 36.09
C THR A 2 4.49 -25.07 34.76
N SER A 3 4.22 -24.18 33.79
CA SER A 3 4.68 -22.81 33.59
C SER A 3 3.72 -22.02 32.70
N SER A 4 3.26 -20.89 33.22
CA SER A 4 2.86 -19.72 32.43
C SER A 4 4.12 -19.10 31.81
N ARG A 5 4.28 -19.22 30.49
CA ARG A 5 5.28 -18.48 29.71
C ARG A 5 4.59 -17.67 28.62
N ALA A 6 4.18 -16.47 29.03
CA ALA A 6 4.42 -15.21 28.36
C ALA A 6 4.82 -15.28 26.87
N ALA A 7 3.83 -15.36 25.98
CA ALA A 7 3.96 -14.84 24.62
C ALA A 7 3.43 -13.40 24.62
N ARG A 8 4.21 -12.51 25.22
CA ARG A 8 3.99 -11.06 25.22
C ARG A 8 4.29 -10.56 23.80
N ARG A 9 3.36 -10.79 22.86
CA ARG A 9 3.39 -10.19 21.54
C ARG A 9 3.39 -8.68 21.76
N HIS A 10 4.51 -8.03 21.44
CA HIS A 10 4.60 -6.58 21.38
C HIS A 10 3.58 -6.12 20.35
N SER A 11 2.38 -5.74 20.79
CA SER A 11 1.45 -4.99 19.94
C SER A 11 2.09 -3.62 19.76
N LEU A 12 2.76 -3.43 18.63
CA LEU A 12 3.09 -2.10 18.18
C LEU A 12 1.76 -1.35 18.07
N GLY A 13 1.56 -0.36 18.92
CA GLY A 13 0.29 0.35 19.04
C GLY A 13 -0.18 0.92 17.68
N PRO A 14 -1.48 1.18 17.50
CA PRO A 14 -2.05 1.66 16.24
C PRO A 14 -1.31 2.86 15.63
N HIS A 15 -0.72 3.70 16.48
CA HIS A 15 0.08 4.87 16.11
C HIS A 15 1.41 4.51 15.41
N ALA A 16 2.05 3.40 15.77
CA ALA A 16 3.28 2.95 15.13
C ALA A 16 3.04 2.57 13.66
N GLY A 17 1.90 1.94 13.36
CA GLY A 17 1.52 1.60 11.99
C GLY A 17 1.28 2.83 11.11
N VAL A 18 0.66 3.88 11.66
CA VAL A 18 0.45 5.15 10.95
C VAL A 18 1.77 5.86 10.69
N LEU A 19 2.65 5.92 11.69
CA LEU A 19 3.97 6.56 11.54
C LEU A 19 4.85 5.83 10.52
N VAL A 20 4.81 4.49 10.48
CA VAL A 20 5.52 3.70 9.47
C VAL A 20 4.94 3.96 8.08
N ALA A 21 3.61 4.02 7.93
CA ALA A 21 2.98 4.32 6.65
C ALA A 21 3.29 5.75 6.15
N MET A 22 3.26 6.75 7.04
CA MET A 22 3.63 8.13 6.71
C MET A 22 5.12 8.24 6.38
N GLY A 23 5.99 7.55 7.13
CA GLY A 23 7.42 7.50 6.86
C GLY A 23 7.75 6.84 5.51
N LEU A 24 7.06 5.75 5.16
CA LEU A 24 7.20 5.10 3.86
C LEU A 24 6.69 5.99 2.72
N GLY A 25 5.55 6.67 2.89
CA GLY A 25 5.00 7.59 1.90
C GLY A 25 5.89 8.81 1.66
N ALA A 26 6.33 9.48 2.73
CA ALA A 26 7.26 10.61 2.63
C ALA A 26 8.61 10.18 2.06
N GLY A 27 9.13 9.02 2.47
CA GLY A 27 10.34 8.43 1.92
C GLY A 27 10.22 8.15 0.43
N ALA A 28 9.10 7.58 -0.02
CA ALA A 28 8.85 7.32 -1.44
C ALA A 28 8.82 8.63 -2.27
N ILE A 29 8.24 9.71 -1.75
CA ILE A 29 8.22 11.02 -2.42
C ILE A 29 9.64 11.60 -2.52
N VAL A 30 10.42 11.57 -1.45
CA VAL A 30 11.80 12.08 -1.45
C VAL A 30 12.67 11.25 -2.40
N VAL A 31 12.53 9.93 -2.39
CA VAL A 31 13.23 9.03 -3.33
C VAL A 31 12.81 9.33 -4.77
N ALA A 32 11.53 9.54 -5.04
CA ALA A 32 11.04 9.89 -6.38
C ALA A 32 11.57 11.26 -6.85
N MET A 33 11.66 12.26 -5.98
CA MET A 33 12.22 13.58 -6.31
C MET A 33 13.72 13.52 -6.60
N VAL A 34 14.48 12.76 -5.81
CA VAL A 34 15.92 12.60 -6.00
C VAL A 34 16.22 11.75 -7.24
N ALA A 35 15.50 10.64 -7.40
CA ALA A 35 15.65 9.75 -8.55
C ALA A 35 15.19 10.42 -9.85
N GLY A 36 14.20 11.32 -9.81
CA GLY A 36 13.75 12.16 -10.94
C GLY A 36 14.82 13.01 -11.61
N ARG A 37 15.98 13.16 -10.96
CA ARG A 37 17.12 13.95 -11.46
C ARG A 37 18.25 13.08 -12.02
N SER A 38 18.09 11.76 -12.06
CA SER A 38 19.15 10.80 -12.38
C SER A 38 18.62 9.61 -13.19
N ASP A 39 19.50 8.90 -13.90
CA ASP A 39 19.20 7.64 -14.61
C ASP A 39 18.69 6.51 -13.67
N LEU A 40 18.68 6.74 -12.35
CA LEU A 40 18.16 5.81 -11.35
C LEU A 40 16.67 5.51 -11.49
N LEU A 41 15.86 6.48 -11.96
CA LEU A 41 14.44 6.21 -12.22
C LEU A 41 14.29 5.22 -13.37
N ASP A 42 15.09 5.34 -14.42
CA ASP A 42 15.03 4.42 -15.55
C ASP A 42 15.48 3.02 -15.13
N VAL A 43 16.52 2.90 -14.31
CA VAL A 43 16.95 1.61 -13.73
C VAL A 43 15.88 0.99 -12.83
N LEU A 44 15.14 1.79 -12.07
CA LEU A 44 14.10 1.32 -11.16
C LEU A 44 12.81 0.92 -11.90
N LEU A 45 12.42 1.71 -12.90
CA LEU A 45 11.21 1.50 -13.70
C LEU A 45 11.42 0.45 -14.79
N GLN A 46 12.65 0.30 -15.27
CA GLN A 46 13.05 -0.68 -16.27
C GLN A 46 14.27 -1.49 -15.78
N PRO A 47 14.08 -2.33 -14.75
CA PRO A 47 15.14 -3.18 -14.26
C PRO A 47 15.52 -4.25 -15.30
N PRO A 48 16.71 -4.88 -15.17
CA PRO A 48 17.06 -6.04 -15.98
C PRO A 48 15.98 -7.11 -15.92
N ALA A 49 15.67 -7.75 -17.05
CA ALA A 49 14.58 -8.71 -17.20
C ALA A 49 14.37 -9.68 -16.00
N PRO A 50 15.39 -10.40 -15.49
CA PRO A 50 15.18 -11.31 -14.36
C PRO A 50 14.71 -10.61 -13.09
N MET A 51 15.18 -9.38 -12.85
CA MET A 51 14.76 -8.56 -11.71
C MET A 51 13.35 -8.02 -11.91
N GLY A 52 12.98 -7.64 -13.13
CA GLY A 52 11.61 -7.26 -13.49
C GLY A 52 10.61 -8.38 -13.19
N TRP A 53 10.91 -9.62 -13.59
CA TRP A 53 10.06 -10.77 -13.27
C TRP A 53 9.91 -10.98 -11.77
N LEU A 54 11.00 -10.93 -11.01
CA LEU A 54 10.97 -11.09 -9.55
C LEU A 54 10.13 -10.01 -8.87
N LEU A 55 10.35 -8.74 -9.24
CA LEU A 55 9.60 -7.60 -8.70
C LEU A 55 8.13 -7.66 -9.10
N GLY A 56 7.84 -8.01 -10.35
CA GLY A 56 6.49 -8.22 -10.86
C GLY A 56 5.74 -9.31 -10.10
N THR A 57 6.37 -10.47 -9.89
CA THR A 57 5.79 -11.57 -9.11
C THR A 57 5.59 -11.17 -7.65
N ALA A 58 6.56 -10.50 -7.02
CA ALA A 58 6.43 -10.03 -5.66
C ALA A 58 5.25 -9.04 -5.51
N ALA A 59 5.13 -8.07 -6.42
CA ALA A 59 4.01 -7.12 -6.43
C ALA A 59 2.67 -7.81 -6.67
N ALA A 60 2.60 -8.78 -7.58
CA ALA A 60 1.39 -9.57 -7.81
C ALA A 60 0.96 -10.36 -6.57
N LEU A 61 1.90 -10.99 -5.86
CA LEU A 61 1.64 -11.69 -4.61
C LEU A 61 1.15 -10.73 -3.51
N VAL A 62 1.76 -9.55 -3.39
CA VAL A 62 1.27 -8.49 -2.49
C VAL A 62 -0.15 -8.08 -2.86
N GLY A 63 -0.44 -7.88 -4.15
CA GLY A 63 -1.78 -7.60 -4.65
C GLY A 63 -2.80 -8.65 -4.23
N ILE A 64 -2.48 -9.93 -4.41
CA ILE A 64 -3.35 -11.05 -4.01
C ILE A 64 -3.58 -11.05 -2.49
N VAL A 65 -2.52 -10.92 -1.69
CA VAL A 65 -2.64 -10.92 -0.21
C VAL A 65 -3.50 -9.75 0.27
N LEU A 66 -3.32 -8.56 -0.31
CA LEU A 66 -4.14 -7.38 0.00
C LEU A 66 -5.60 -7.62 -0.40
N LEU A 67 -5.86 -8.18 -1.58
CA LEU A 67 -7.22 -8.45 -2.04
C LEU A 67 -7.96 -9.42 -1.10
N LEU A 68 -7.31 -10.53 -0.74
CA LEU A 68 -7.88 -11.52 0.19
C LEU A 68 -8.16 -10.90 1.55
N ARG A 69 -7.19 -10.14 2.09
CA ARG A 69 -7.36 -9.41 3.35
C ARG A 69 -8.52 -8.42 3.29
N SER A 70 -8.70 -7.74 2.16
CA SER A 70 -9.81 -6.81 1.98
C SER A 70 -11.15 -7.54 1.94
N ALA A 71 -11.22 -8.68 1.25
CA ALA A 71 -12.46 -9.47 1.18
C ALA A 71 -12.93 -9.88 2.58
N ASP A 72 -12.00 -10.33 3.44
CA ASP A 72 -12.28 -10.68 4.84
C ASP A 72 -12.76 -9.46 5.66
N GLN A 73 -12.17 -8.28 5.43
CA GLN A 73 -12.54 -7.06 6.14
C GLN A 73 -13.89 -6.48 5.70
N VAL A 74 -14.21 -6.51 4.41
CA VAL A 74 -15.52 -6.04 3.91
C VAL A 74 -16.64 -6.89 4.50
N GLY A 75 -16.45 -8.21 4.63
CA GLY A 75 -17.44 -9.11 5.20
C GLY A 75 -17.68 -8.94 6.70
N THR A 76 -16.79 -8.24 7.41
CA THR A 76 -16.82 -8.09 8.87
C THR A 76 -17.00 -6.65 9.34
N ALA A 77 -16.98 -5.67 8.42
CA ALA A 77 -17.08 -4.25 8.74
C ALA A 77 -18.47 -3.89 9.30
N ALA A 78 -18.50 -3.34 10.52
CA ALA A 78 -19.74 -2.88 11.16
C ALA A 78 -19.92 -1.36 11.07
N GLU A 79 -18.81 -0.62 10.96
CA GLU A 79 -18.82 0.84 10.90
C GLU A 79 -18.38 1.37 9.52
N PRO A 80 -18.88 2.54 9.06
CA PRO A 80 -18.46 3.15 7.80
C PRO A 80 -16.94 3.36 7.69
N ALA A 81 -16.28 3.71 8.80
CA ALA A 81 -14.83 3.90 8.83
C ALA A 81 -14.05 2.60 8.61
N GLU A 82 -14.60 1.46 9.01
CA GLU A 82 -14.00 0.13 8.75
C GLU A 82 -14.17 -0.26 7.29
N LEU A 83 -15.34 -0.01 6.72
CA LEU A 83 -15.60 -0.25 5.31
C LEU A 83 -14.67 0.59 4.40
N ILE A 84 -14.47 1.87 4.73
CA ILE A 84 -13.53 2.75 4.02
C ILE A 84 -12.11 2.16 4.06
N ARG A 85 -11.67 1.66 5.22
CA ARG A 85 -10.34 1.03 5.34
C ARG A 85 -10.23 -0.26 4.54
N ALA A 86 -11.29 -1.07 4.49
CA ALA A 86 -11.32 -2.29 3.70
C ALA A 86 -11.22 -1.94 2.20
N ILE A 87 -12.03 -1.01 1.72
CA ILE A 87 -12.00 -0.52 0.33
C ILE A 87 -10.62 0.03 -0.06
N ARG A 88 -9.96 0.76 0.84
CA ARG A 88 -8.57 1.23 0.63
C ARG A 88 -7.61 0.08 0.31
N ILE A 89 -7.75 -1.06 0.98
CA ILE A 89 -6.90 -2.22 0.73
C ILE A 89 -7.17 -2.79 -0.68
N VAL A 90 -8.40 -2.70 -1.19
CA VAL A 90 -8.72 -3.04 -2.60
C VAL A 90 -7.97 -2.14 -3.56
N PHE A 91 -8.01 -0.82 -3.38
CA PHE A 91 -7.29 0.11 -4.26
C PHE A 91 -5.78 -0.11 -4.22
N LEU A 92 -5.22 -0.38 -3.04
CA LEU A 92 -3.80 -0.72 -2.90
C LEU A 92 -3.46 -2.05 -3.60
N SER A 93 -4.39 -3.02 -3.62
CA SER A 93 -4.25 -4.26 -4.39
C SER A 93 -4.22 -3.98 -5.90
N VAL A 94 -5.14 -3.14 -6.40
CA VAL A 94 -5.19 -2.72 -7.81
C VAL A 94 -3.91 -1.99 -8.21
N ALA A 95 -3.42 -1.09 -7.36
CA ALA A 95 -2.13 -0.43 -7.56
C ALA A 95 -0.96 -1.42 -7.66
N ALA A 96 -0.92 -2.41 -6.77
CA ALA A 96 0.11 -3.46 -6.79
C ALA A 96 0.05 -4.30 -8.09
N PHE A 97 -1.15 -4.62 -8.59
CA PHE A 97 -1.30 -5.29 -9.88
C PHE A 97 -0.88 -4.42 -11.07
N GLY A 98 -1.15 -3.12 -11.04
CA GLY A 98 -0.66 -2.17 -12.05
C GLY A 98 0.87 -2.13 -12.09
N VAL A 99 1.51 -2.05 -10.92
CA VAL A 99 2.97 -2.12 -10.79
C VAL A 99 3.52 -3.45 -11.29
N ALA A 100 2.89 -4.57 -10.91
CA ALA A 100 3.29 -5.90 -11.38
C ALA A 100 3.23 -6.02 -12.91
N ALA A 101 2.12 -5.56 -13.51
CA ALA A 101 1.94 -5.54 -14.95
C ALA A 101 3.03 -4.74 -15.65
N GLY A 102 3.40 -3.58 -15.10
CA GLY A 102 4.46 -2.73 -15.64
C GLY A 102 5.81 -3.45 -15.72
N TRP A 103 6.22 -4.15 -14.65
CA TRP A 103 7.45 -4.93 -14.68
C TRP A 103 7.39 -6.17 -15.57
N PHE A 104 6.24 -6.84 -15.68
CA PHE A 104 6.11 -8.00 -16.58
C PHE A 104 6.16 -7.62 -18.06
N ILE A 105 5.59 -6.48 -18.44
CA ILE A 105 5.61 -6.01 -19.83
C ILE A 105 6.82 -5.11 -20.14
N GLY A 106 7.65 -4.80 -19.14
CA GLY A 106 8.79 -3.90 -19.27
C GLY A 106 8.40 -2.44 -19.59
N SER A 107 7.22 -2.00 -19.13
CA SER A 107 6.73 -0.64 -19.35
C SER A 107 6.71 0.16 -18.06
N PRO A 108 7.23 1.41 -18.06
CA PRO A 108 7.16 2.29 -16.91
C PRO A 108 5.74 2.81 -16.66
N VAL A 109 4.88 2.84 -17.68
CA VAL A 109 3.55 3.47 -17.61
C VAL A 109 2.64 2.81 -16.56
N PRO A 110 2.46 1.47 -16.53
CA PRO A 110 1.63 0.84 -15.51
C PRO A 110 2.22 0.95 -14.10
N ILE A 111 3.55 1.03 -13.97
CA ILE A 111 4.23 1.24 -12.68
C ILE A 111 3.86 2.60 -12.12
N VAL A 112 4.05 3.65 -12.92
CA VAL A 112 3.70 5.03 -12.54
C VAL A 112 2.20 5.13 -12.26
N ALA A 113 1.35 4.53 -13.09
CA ALA A 113 -0.10 4.52 -12.86
C ALA A 113 -0.45 3.86 -11.51
N GLY A 114 0.14 2.70 -11.19
CA GLY A 114 -0.07 2.03 -9.91
C GLY A 114 0.39 2.87 -8.71
N LEU A 115 1.55 3.54 -8.81
CA LEU A 115 2.04 4.44 -7.77
C LEU A 115 1.11 5.64 -7.57
N VAL A 116 0.59 6.22 -8.65
CA VAL A 116 -0.39 7.33 -8.59
C VAL A 116 -1.68 6.86 -7.93
N ILE A 117 -2.21 5.69 -8.31
CA ILE A 117 -3.42 5.11 -7.69
C ILE A 117 -3.20 4.96 -6.18
N ALA A 118 -2.10 4.37 -5.75
CA ALA A 118 -1.78 4.22 -4.33
C ALA A 118 -1.65 5.57 -3.60
N GLY A 119 -1.02 6.56 -4.24
CA GLY A 119 -0.87 7.90 -3.67
C GLY A 119 -2.20 8.62 -3.48
N VAL A 120 -3.05 8.62 -4.52
CA VAL A 120 -4.38 9.23 -4.48
C VAL A 120 -5.28 8.53 -3.46
N ASP A 121 -5.29 7.20 -3.44
CA ASP A 121 -6.07 6.40 -2.50
C ASP A 121 -5.75 6.73 -1.03
N VAL A 122 -4.46 6.89 -0.70
CA VAL A 122 -4.04 7.30 0.66
C VAL A 122 -4.55 8.69 1.01
N LEU A 123 -4.47 9.66 0.08
CA LEU A 123 -4.95 11.03 0.31
C LEU A 123 -6.47 11.07 0.48
N GLU A 124 -7.21 10.43 -0.43
CA GLU A 124 -8.67 10.37 -0.42
C GLU A 124 -9.18 9.65 0.84
N THR A 125 -8.62 8.48 1.15
CA THR A 125 -9.01 7.73 2.34
C THR A 125 -8.69 8.50 3.62
N THR A 126 -7.55 9.20 3.69
CA THR A 126 -7.23 10.02 4.86
C THR A 126 -8.24 11.15 5.04
N PHE A 127 -8.61 11.82 3.95
CA PHE A 127 -9.65 12.86 3.96
C PHE A 127 -11.00 12.30 4.41
N LEU A 128 -11.46 11.20 3.82
CA LEU A 128 -12.74 10.57 4.17
C LEU A 128 -12.78 10.12 5.63
N LEU A 129 -11.67 9.58 6.15
CA LEU A 129 -11.57 9.19 7.56
C LEU A 129 -11.58 10.39 8.51
N ILE A 130 -11.05 11.55 8.10
CA ILE A 130 -11.16 12.78 8.89
C ILE A 130 -12.62 13.25 8.90
N VAL A 131 -13.26 13.34 7.73
CA VAL A 131 -14.65 13.82 7.57
C VAL A 131 -15.64 12.94 8.33
N THR A 132 -15.52 11.62 8.22
CA THR A 132 -16.42 10.68 8.90
C THR A 132 -16.29 10.72 10.41
N ARG A 133 -15.12 11.11 10.95
CA ARG A 133 -14.90 11.25 12.40
C ARG A 133 -15.25 12.62 12.95
N SER A 134 -15.13 13.67 12.15
CA SER A 134 -15.39 15.04 12.59
C SER A 134 -16.87 15.38 12.68
N GLY A 135 -17.77 14.48 12.24
CA GLY A 135 -19.21 14.67 12.40
C GLY A 135 -19.77 15.88 11.67
N VAL A 136 -19.03 16.40 10.67
CA VAL A 136 -19.52 17.48 9.80
C VAL A 136 -20.63 16.89 8.94
N GLN A 137 -21.85 16.98 9.46
CA GLN A 137 -23.05 16.80 8.65
C GLN A 137 -23.14 18.01 7.70
N PRO A 138 -23.38 17.79 6.40
CA PRO A 138 -23.62 18.89 5.46
C PRO A 138 -24.88 19.68 5.83
#